data_AF-A0A7S0FU98-F1
#
_entry.id   AF-A0A7S0FU98-F1
#
_cell.length_a   1.000
_cell.length_b   1.000
_cell.length_c   1.000
_cell.angle_alpha   90.00
_cell.angle_beta   90.00
_cell.angle_gamma   90.00
#
_symmetry.space_group_name_H-M   'P 1'
#
loop_
_entity.id
_entity.type
_entity.pdbx_description
1 polymer ?
#
loop_
_entity_poly.entity_id
_entity_poly.type
_entity_poly.pdbx_seq_one_letter_code
_entity_poly.pdbx_strand_id
1 'polypeptide(L)'
;LFGSYHFRPFQAKAKLGPSSREAGAGTGAQRPPQPPAAAPPAAAAPLLRAVRQLLRKGASREDVTEELRCQLQAVAAEDVCPTLAAVLESVGRTPCAELLEAVREILRERGLVPSQQVGDALLKGFLSMRLQEAFAEVLKE
;
A
#
# COMPACT_ATOMS: atom_id res chain seq x y z
N LEU A 1 22.27 -37.11 -0.92
CA LEU A 1 20.99 -37.23 -0.20
C LEU A 1 20.13 -36.01 -0.52
N PHE A 2 19.54 -35.97 -1.72
CA PHE A 2 18.60 -34.93 -2.15
C PHE A 2 17.22 -35.57 -2.24
N GLY A 3 16.34 -35.19 -1.32
CA GLY A 3 14.98 -35.73 -1.21
C GLY A 3 14.03 -35.09 -2.21
N SER A 4 13.24 -35.96 -2.83
CA SER A 4 12.33 -35.78 -3.96
C SER A 4 11.33 -34.61 -3.84
N TYR A 5 11.35 -33.72 -4.83
CA TYR A 5 10.23 -32.81 -5.10
C TYR A 5 9.14 -33.57 -5.87
N HIS A 6 8.03 -33.88 -5.20
CA HIS A 6 6.81 -34.30 -5.89
C HIS A 6 5.96 -33.09 -6.25
N PHE A 7 6.02 -32.70 -7.52
CA PHE A 7 5.02 -31.86 -8.16
C PHE A 7 3.74 -32.68 -8.31
N ARG A 8 2.60 -32.21 -7.78
CA ARG A 8 1.29 -32.78 -8.10
C ARG A 8 0.37 -31.73 -8.72
N PRO A 9 -0.31 -32.07 -9.83
CA PRO A 9 -1.00 -31.11 -10.68
C PRO A 9 -2.35 -30.68 -10.09
N PHE A 10 -2.72 -29.45 -10.44
CA PHE A 10 -4.06 -28.91 -10.30
C PHE A 10 -5.04 -29.73 -11.14
N GLN A 11 -5.87 -30.56 -10.49
CA GLN A 11 -7.01 -31.21 -11.14
C GLN A 11 -8.30 -30.48 -10.75
N ALA A 12 -8.78 -29.67 -11.68
CA ALA A 12 -10.19 -29.29 -11.75
C ALA A 12 -10.98 -30.49 -12.27
N LYS A 13 -12.00 -30.98 -11.55
CA LYS A 13 -13.28 -31.48 -12.12
C LYS A 13 -14.40 -31.43 -11.08
N ALA A 14 -15.57 -31.03 -11.59
CA ALA A 14 -16.85 -30.83 -10.93
C ALA A 14 -17.45 -32.09 -10.28
N LYS A 15 -18.36 -31.89 -9.31
CA LYS A 15 -19.75 -32.39 -9.36
C LYS A 15 -20.60 -31.98 -8.16
N LEU A 16 -21.85 -31.62 -8.47
CA LEU A 16 -23.01 -31.45 -7.60
C LEU A 16 -23.21 -32.62 -6.61
N GLY A 17 -23.75 -32.32 -5.42
CA GLY A 17 -24.50 -33.28 -4.59
C GLY A 17 -24.53 -32.92 -3.10
N PRO A 18 -25.70 -32.67 -2.48
CA PRO A 18 -25.82 -32.26 -1.09
C PRO A 18 -26.13 -33.46 -0.17
N SER A 19 -25.60 -33.51 1.05
CA SER A 19 -26.32 -34.09 2.20
C SER A 19 -25.58 -33.92 3.52
N SER A 20 -26.34 -33.45 4.52
CA SER A 20 -26.29 -33.67 5.97
C SER A 20 -24.94 -33.96 6.64
N ARG A 21 -24.42 -33.05 7.47
CA ARG A 21 -24.84 -32.77 8.87
C ARG A 21 -24.37 -33.88 9.80
N GLU A 22 -23.19 -33.67 10.39
CA GLU A 22 -22.82 -33.92 11.79
C GLU A 22 -21.30 -33.63 11.93
N ALA A 23 -20.97 -32.41 12.33
CA ALA A 23 -19.59 -32.02 12.61
C ALA A 23 -19.30 -32.32 14.09
N GLY A 24 -18.67 -33.47 14.32
CA GLY A 24 -18.07 -33.83 15.59
C GLY A 24 -16.90 -32.90 15.94
N ALA A 25 -16.82 -32.57 17.22
CA ALA A 25 -15.79 -31.76 17.84
C ALA A 25 -14.40 -32.41 17.66
N GLY A 26 -13.52 -31.69 16.96
CA GLY A 26 -12.09 -31.98 16.89
C GLY A 26 -11.32 -30.73 17.31
N THR A 27 -10.70 -30.80 18.47
CA THR A 27 -9.90 -29.75 19.13
C THR A 27 -8.71 -29.35 18.25
N GLY A 28 -8.91 -28.36 17.39
CA GLY A 28 -7.86 -27.71 16.62
C GLY A 28 -7.06 -26.76 17.51
N ALA A 29 -5.78 -27.07 17.70
CA ALA A 29 -4.82 -26.22 18.37
C ALA A 29 -4.88 -24.78 17.82
N GLN A 30 -5.24 -23.84 18.70
CA GLN A 30 -5.34 -22.43 18.39
C GLN A 30 -3.96 -21.90 18.02
N ARG A 31 -3.80 -21.47 16.76
CA ARG A 31 -2.72 -20.58 16.35
C ARG A 31 -2.90 -19.27 17.15
N PRO A 32 -1.86 -18.74 17.81
CA PRO A 32 -2.00 -17.50 18.57
C PRO A 32 -2.52 -16.39 17.65
N PRO A 33 -3.39 -15.49 18.14
CA PRO A 33 -3.92 -14.40 17.34
C PRO A 33 -2.74 -13.53 16.89
N GLN A 34 -2.46 -13.52 15.59
CA GLN A 34 -1.64 -12.47 15.03
C GLN A 34 -2.33 -11.15 15.36
N PRO A 35 -1.62 -10.13 15.89
CA PRO A 35 -2.21 -8.82 16.09
C PRO A 35 -2.79 -8.37 14.74
N PRO A 36 -3.99 -7.77 14.71
CA PRO A 36 -4.54 -7.25 13.47
C PRO A 36 -3.52 -6.27 12.90
N ALA A 37 -3.00 -6.56 11.71
CA ALA A 37 -2.30 -5.55 10.93
C ALA A 37 -3.24 -4.35 10.90
N ALA A 38 -2.77 -3.22 11.44
CA ALA A 38 -3.58 -2.01 11.58
C ALA A 38 -4.35 -1.81 10.28
N ALA A 39 -5.69 -1.83 10.37
CA ALA A 39 -6.50 -1.64 9.19
C ALA A 39 -6.06 -0.33 8.53
N PRO A 40 -5.80 -0.32 7.21
CA PRO A 40 -5.42 0.91 6.54
C PRO A 40 -6.51 1.96 6.82
N PRO A 41 -6.13 3.22 7.04
CA PRO A 41 -7.08 4.27 7.36
C PRO A 41 -8.19 4.28 6.29
N ALA A 42 -9.45 4.40 6.71
CA ALA A 42 -10.60 4.28 5.81
C ALA A 42 -10.53 5.28 4.63
N ALA A 43 -9.81 6.38 4.80
CA ALA A 43 -9.55 7.39 3.78
C ALA A 43 -8.56 6.94 2.68
N ALA A 44 -7.74 5.90 2.89
CA ALA A 44 -6.73 5.47 1.92
C ALA A 44 -7.34 4.78 0.68
N ALA A 45 -8.46 4.07 0.83
CA ALA A 45 -9.07 3.32 -0.27
C ALA A 45 -9.59 4.20 -1.43
N PRO A 46 -10.38 5.27 -1.20
CA PRO A 46 -10.81 6.17 -2.28
C PRO A 46 -9.64 6.92 -2.91
N LEU A 47 -8.70 7.40 -2.09
CA LEU A 47 -7.49 8.09 -2.53
C LEU A 47 -6.64 7.22 -3.45
N LEU A 48 -6.40 5.97 -3.05
CA LEU A 48 -5.64 5.00 -3.84
C LEU A 48 -6.30 4.73 -5.19
N ARG A 49 -7.62 4.66 -5.25
CA ARG A 49 -8.35 4.47 -6.51
C ARG A 49 -8.14 5.66 -7.44
N ALA A 50 -8.26 6.89 -6.93
CA ALA A 50 -8.09 8.11 -7.70
C ALA A 50 -6.65 8.24 -8.23
N VAL A 51 -5.66 8.09 -7.34
CA VAL A 51 -4.23 8.13 -7.71
C VAL A 51 -3.93 7.09 -8.78
N ARG A 52 -4.34 5.82 -8.63
CA ARG A 52 -4.10 4.80 -9.66
C ARG A 52 -4.72 5.12 -11.02
N GLN A 53 -5.87 5.80 -11.04
CA GLN A 53 -6.48 6.22 -12.31
C GLN A 53 -5.69 7.36 -12.95
N LEU A 54 -5.22 8.33 -12.19
CA LEU A 54 -4.38 9.43 -12.67
C LEU A 54 -3.05 8.90 -13.22
N LEU A 55 -2.40 7.98 -12.50
CA LEU A 55 -1.14 7.39 -12.95
C LEU A 55 -1.31 6.59 -14.25
N ARG A 56 -2.42 5.85 -14.41
CA ARG A 56 -2.72 5.14 -15.65
C ARG A 56 -2.97 6.07 -16.84
N LYS A 57 -3.39 7.30 -16.58
CA LYS A 57 -3.62 8.33 -17.61
C LYS A 57 -2.36 9.15 -17.92
N GLY A 58 -1.25 8.93 -17.21
CA GLY A 58 -0.05 9.77 -17.32
C GLY A 58 -0.29 11.20 -16.84
N ALA A 59 -1.11 11.36 -15.80
CA ALA A 59 -1.40 12.67 -15.22
C ALA A 59 -0.12 13.35 -14.72
N SER A 60 -0.11 14.68 -14.77
CA SER A 60 1.04 15.47 -14.32
C SER A 60 1.17 15.43 -12.79
N ARG A 61 2.33 15.85 -12.27
CA ARG A 61 2.53 16.05 -10.82
C ARG A 61 1.47 16.98 -10.23
N GLU A 62 1.12 18.06 -10.92
CA GLU A 62 0.12 19.03 -10.44
C GLU A 62 -1.24 18.37 -10.27
N ASP A 63 -1.68 17.58 -11.26
CA ASP A 63 -2.96 16.84 -11.19
C ASP A 63 -2.99 15.86 -10.00
N VAL A 64 -1.88 15.15 -9.78
CA VAL A 64 -1.76 14.20 -8.65
C VAL A 64 -1.77 14.96 -7.32
N THR A 65 -1.10 16.11 -7.24
CA THR A 65 -1.02 16.93 -6.03
C THR A 65 -2.38 17.52 -5.67
N GLU A 66 -3.11 18.07 -6.62
CA GLU A 66 -4.46 18.61 -6.39
C GLU A 66 -5.44 17.53 -5.94
N GLU A 67 -5.39 16.34 -6.54
CA GLU A 67 -6.23 15.21 -6.10
C GLU A 67 -5.87 14.77 -4.67
N LEU A 68 -4.58 14.65 -4.35
CA LEU A 68 -4.13 14.36 -2.98
C LEU A 68 -4.63 15.44 -2.02
N ARG A 69 -4.53 16.72 -2.39
CA ARG A 69 -4.96 17.85 -1.54
C ARG A 69 -6.46 17.78 -1.27
N CYS A 70 -7.26 17.57 -2.31
CA CYS A 70 -8.72 17.46 -2.21
C CYS A 70 -9.15 16.32 -1.29
N GLN A 71 -8.56 15.13 -1.47
CA GLN A 71 -8.92 13.94 -0.70
C GLN A 71 -8.44 14.03 0.76
N LEU A 72 -7.26 14.62 0.99
CA LEU A 72 -6.70 14.77 2.33
C LEU A 72 -7.28 15.97 3.09
N GLN A 73 -8.08 16.84 2.46
CA GLN A 73 -8.68 18.00 3.14
C GLN A 73 -9.63 17.58 4.27
N ALA A 74 -10.33 16.45 4.10
CA ALA A 74 -11.21 15.87 5.10
C ALA A 74 -10.51 14.94 6.10
N VAL A 75 -9.20 14.70 5.94
CA VAL A 75 -8.41 13.79 6.77
C VAL A 75 -7.73 14.57 7.89
N ALA A 76 -7.88 14.09 9.13
CA ALA A 76 -7.22 14.68 10.29
C ALA A 76 -5.69 14.64 10.11
N ALA A 77 -4.98 15.66 10.62
CA ALA A 77 -3.54 15.80 10.41
C ALA A 77 -2.73 14.57 10.86
N GLU A 78 -3.17 13.92 11.95
CA GLU A 78 -2.59 12.69 12.49
C GLU A 78 -2.74 11.47 11.56
N ASP A 79 -3.79 11.45 10.73
CA ASP A 79 -4.08 10.38 9.79
C ASP A 79 -3.48 10.61 8.40
N VAL A 80 -2.96 11.80 8.10
CA VAL A 80 -2.39 12.13 6.79
C VAL A 80 -1.18 11.25 6.48
N CYS A 81 -0.20 11.18 7.38
CA CYS A 81 1.00 10.37 7.19
C CYS A 81 0.71 8.87 7.02
N PRO A 82 -0.08 8.20 7.89
CA PRO A 82 -0.40 6.79 7.68
C PRO A 82 -1.24 6.54 6.42
N THR A 83 -2.09 7.50 6.02
CA THR A 83 -2.84 7.42 4.76
C THR A 83 -1.91 7.48 3.56
N LEU A 84 -0.96 8.43 3.54
CA LEU A 84 0.02 8.57 2.47
C LEU A 84 0.97 7.37 2.39
N ALA A 85 1.42 6.83 3.52
CA ALA A 85 2.21 5.60 3.57
C ALA A 85 1.45 4.44 2.93
N ALA A 86 0.19 4.23 3.31
CA ALA A 86 -0.64 3.16 2.74
C ALA A 86 -0.84 3.32 1.23
N VAL A 87 -0.97 4.56 0.72
CA VAL A 87 -1.04 4.82 -0.73
C VAL A 87 0.28 4.47 -1.42
N LEU A 88 1.42 4.93 -0.91
CA LEU A 88 2.73 4.64 -1.49
C LEU A 88 3.03 3.14 -1.52
N GLU A 89 2.76 2.43 -0.42
CA GLU A 89 2.97 0.98 -0.31
C GLU A 89 2.07 0.19 -1.28
N SER A 90 0.85 0.66 -1.51
CA SER A 90 -0.14 -0.04 -2.33
C SER A 90 -0.04 0.26 -3.83
N VAL A 91 0.63 1.34 -4.24
CA VAL A 91 0.95 1.60 -5.65
C VAL A 91 1.99 0.61 -6.19
N GLY A 92 2.76 -0.04 -5.31
CA GLY A 92 3.59 -1.20 -5.63
C GLY A 92 5.09 -0.88 -5.66
N ARG A 93 5.89 -1.74 -6.31
CA ARG A 93 7.36 -1.68 -6.27
C ARG A 93 7.99 -0.47 -6.95
N THR A 94 7.27 0.18 -7.85
CA THR A 94 7.78 1.34 -8.59
C THR A 94 6.74 2.45 -8.53
N PRO A 95 6.69 3.23 -7.45
CA PRO A 95 5.94 4.47 -7.46
C PRO A 95 6.50 5.37 -8.57
N CYS A 96 5.64 6.10 -9.25
CA CYS A 96 6.02 7.11 -10.25
C CYS A 96 6.58 8.37 -9.56
N ALA A 97 7.42 9.14 -10.26
CA ALA A 97 8.09 10.31 -9.70
C ALA A 97 7.08 11.38 -9.27
N GLU A 98 6.03 11.54 -10.07
CA GLU A 98 4.94 12.51 -9.89
C GLU A 98 4.23 12.30 -8.55
N LEU A 99 3.97 11.04 -8.18
CA LEU A 99 3.38 10.70 -6.89
C LEU A 99 4.34 10.97 -5.73
N LEU A 100 5.62 10.61 -5.87
CA LEU A 100 6.62 10.82 -4.80
C LEU A 100 6.82 12.31 -4.53
N GLU A 101 6.92 13.12 -5.57
CA GLU A 101 7.02 14.58 -5.44
C GLU A 101 5.73 15.20 -4.89
N ALA A 102 4.56 14.78 -5.38
CA ALA A 102 3.28 15.26 -4.87
C ALA A 102 3.11 14.97 -3.37
N VAL A 103 3.54 13.79 -2.90
CA VAL A 103 3.52 13.45 -1.48
C VAL A 103 4.46 14.36 -0.67
N ARG A 104 5.69 14.62 -1.15
CA ARG A 104 6.60 15.56 -0.48
C ARG A 104 6.03 16.97 -0.42
N GLU A 105 5.40 17.42 -1.49
CA GLU A 105 4.75 18.73 -1.56
C GLU A 105 3.62 18.86 -0.53
N ILE A 106 2.72 17.86 -0.45
CA ILE A 106 1.64 17.81 0.55
C ILE A 106 2.20 17.86 1.99
N LEU A 107 3.28 17.14 2.28
CA LEU A 107 3.91 17.14 3.60
C LEU A 107 4.48 18.52 3.95
N ARG A 108 5.17 19.16 3.00
CA ARG A 108 5.71 20.52 3.17
C ARG A 108 4.61 21.57 3.34
N GLU A 109 3.57 21.52 2.50
CA GLU A 109 2.43 22.44 2.56
C GLU A 109 1.71 22.39 3.91
N ARG A 110 1.56 21.19 4.47
CA ARG A 110 0.91 20.99 5.76
C ARG A 110 1.85 21.16 6.95
N GLY A 111 3.13 21.45 6.72
CA GLY A 111 4.16 21.54 7.76
C GLY A 111 4.32 20.23 8.55
N LEU A 112 4.07 19.09 7.91
CA LEU A 112 4.14 17.77 8.53
C LEU A 112 5.54 17.19 8.40
N VAL A 113 6.07 16.67 9.50
CA VAL A 113 7.29 15.86 9.46
C VAL A 113 6.95 14.48 8.90
N PRO A 114 7.68 13.98 7.88
CA PRO A 114 7.46 12.65 7.35
C PRO A 114 7.57 11.60 8.47
N SER A 115 6.57 10.74 8.62
CA SER A 115 6.72 9.59 9.52
C SER A 115 7.76 8.63 8.95
N GLN A 116 8.35 7.78 9.81
CA GLN A 116 9.33 6.78 9.37
C GLN A 116 8.82 5.92 8.20
N GLN A 117 7.54 5.52 8.23
CA GLN A 117 6.94 4.73 7.17
C GLN A 117 6.86 5.48 5.84
N VAL A 118 6.46 6.76 5.87
CA VAL A 118 6.38 7.59 4.66
C VAL A 118 7.78 7.88 4.13
N GLY A 119 8.73 8.24 5.00
CA GLY A 119 10.13 8.46 4.64
C GLY A 119 10.76 7.23 3.98
N ASP A 120 10.60 6.06 4.59
CA ASP A 120 11.08 4.79 4.01
C ASP A 120 10.45 4.51 2.64
N ALA A 121 9.14 4.74 2.49
CA ALA A 121 8.45 4.53 1.22
C ALA A 121 8.95 5.51 0.13
N LEU A 122 9.17 6.77 0.48
CA LEU A 122 9.75 7.79 -0.41
C LEU A 122 11.16 7.41 -0.83
N LEU A 123 12.04 7.09 0.12
CA LEU A 123 13.43 6.70 -0.14
C LEU A 123 13.51 5.45 -1.03
N LYS A 124 12.71 4.43 -0.75
CA LYS A 124 12.61 3.23 -1.60
C LYS A 124 12.12 3.58 -3.01
N GLY A 125 11.14 4.47 -3.12
CA GLY A 125 10.63 4.98 -4.39
C GLY A 125 11.72 5.66 -5.21
N PHE A 126 12.37 6.68 -4.66
CA PHE A 126 13.42 7.42 -5.35
C PHE A 126 14.63 6.53 -5.72
N LEU A 127 15.03 5.59 -4.86
CA LEU A 127 16.07 4.60 -5.17
C LEU A 127 15.68 3.70 -6.33
N SER A 128 14.43 3.20 -6.34
CA SER A 128 13.94 2.32 -7.42
C SER A 128 13.93 3.02 -8.79
N MET A 129 13.73 4.35 -8.79
CA MET A 129 13.75 5.18 -10.00
C MET A 129 15.12 5.77 -10.34
N ARG A 130 16.14 5.52 -9.52
CA ARG A 130 17.49 6.11 -9.63
C ARG A 130 17.49 7.64 -9.60
N LEU A 131 16.53 8.26 -8.91
CA LEU A 131 16.42 9.70 -8.74
C LEU A 131 17.29 10.17 -7.55
N GLN A 132 18.61 10.23 -7.77
CA GLN A 132 19.59 10.46 -6.71
C GLN A 132 19.47 11.85 -6.05
N GLU A 133 19.10 12.89 -6.81
CA GLU A 133 18.96 14.24 -6.27
C GLU A 133 17.78 14.34 -5.31
N ALA A 134 16.60 13.89 -5.74
CA ALA A 134 15.41 13.85 -4.90
C ALA A 134 15.59 12.95 -3.67
N PHE A 135 16.31 11.83 -3.81
CA PHE A 135 16.69 10.98 -2.68
C PHE A 135 17.55 11.71 -1.64
N ALA A 136 18.58 12.44 -2.10
CA ALA A 136 19.48 13.18 -1.21
C ALA A 136 18.78 14.33 -0.48
N GLU A 137 17.75 14.93 -1.08
CA GLU A 137 16.93 15.92 -0.39
C GLU A 137 16.06 15.32 0.71
N VAL A 138 15.41 14.17 0.47
CA VAL A 138 14.59 13.49 1.49
C VAL A 138 15.44 13.10 2.71
N LEU A 139 16.73 12.80 2.51
CA LEU A 139 17.65 12.52 3.62
C LEU A 139 18.02 13.75 4.47
N LYS A 140 17.76 14.96 3.98
CA LYS A 140 18.07 16.23 4.69
C LYS A 140 16.88 16.79 5.46
N GLU A 141 15.68 16.27 5.20
CA GLU A 141 14.41 16.64 5.86
C GLU A 141 14.26 15.91 7.20
#